data_AF-A0A1V9FPY7-F1
#
_entry.id   AF-A0A1V9FPY7-F1
#
_cell.length_a   1.000
_cell.length_b   1.000
_cell.length_c   1.000
_cell.angle_alpha   90.00
_cell.angle_beta   90.00
_cell.angle_gamma   90.00
#
_symmetry.space_group_name_H-M   'P 1'
#
loop_
_entity.id
_entity.type
_entity.pdbx_description
1 polymer ?
#
loop_
_entity_poly.entity_id
_entity_poly.type
_entity_poly.pdbx_seq_one_letter_code
_entity_poly.pdbx_strand_id
1 'polypeptide(L)'
;MLLEHFRHDPVGLPLFSLTKSKKAGDTIQASYIDYVFRAFYLTMQDLEQLEMAKGELVPDGRNSIVATSLWFLGLESYLNTLLKLTCGHVNEEFAKYKVKNLTEKLTALLILLQVDDLPVKRTGVYNRIHEFTTFRNEVFHDRNVGSPVKFSKTMFSEIPINCNLVDVMQGLLIFLEVAALLRFSLSGLDTMPDIFIHVSNKAFTKKLDVLYSDLIRPSFEAVLAKHQLSTHLNLMINNCGPLSSSIFSYGDITAKIVADSPPEYYFPLNPENTSICSELMIKIVSAEAISPAHFTLGRYVISNE
;
A
#
# COMPACT_ATOMS: atom_id res chain seq x y z
N MET A 1 -1.94 33.02 -7.65
CA MET A 1 -1.25 32.00 -6.84
C MET A 1 -0.88 30.86 -7.77
N LEU A 2 0.30 30.26 -7.62
CA LEU A 2 0.73 29.11 -8.42
C LEU A 2 0.31 27.81 -7.74
N LEU A 3 0.00 26.75 -8.51
CA LEU A 3 -0.36 25.45 -7.94
C LEU A 3 0.81 24.86 -7.13
N GLU A 4 2.04 25.15 -7.55
CA GLU A 4 3.28 24.79 -6.87
C GLU A 4 3.34 25.30 -5.43
N HIS A 5 2.70 26.43 -5.12
CA HIS A 5 2.71 27.00 -3.77
C HIS A 5 2.04 26.05 -2.76
N PHE A 6 1.01 25.31 -3.17
CA PHE A 6 0.28 24.37 -2.31
C PHE A 6 1.06 23.10 -1.98
N ARG A 7 2.23 22.85 -2.60
CA ARG A 7 3.11 21.70 -2.25
C ARG A 7 3.64 21.76 -0.82
N HIS A 8 3.58 22.94 -0.20
CA HIS A 8 4.03 23.18 1.16
C HIS A 8 2.88 23.18 2.17
N ASP A 9 1.64 23.03 1.73
CA ASP A 9 0.48 22.93 2.61
C ASP A 9 0.47 21.55 3.30
N PRO A 10 0.55 21.48 4.65
CA PRO A 10 0.60 20.22 5.36
C PRO A 10 -0.78 19.58 5.61
N VAL A 11 -1.87 20.18 5.11
CA VAL A 11 -3.24 19.67 5.32
C VAL A 11 -3.38 18.22 4.86
N GLY A 12 -4.08 17.45 5.70
CA GLY A 12 -4.36 16.04 5.46
C GLY A 12 -3.18 15.11 5.73
N LEU A 13 -1.98 15.62 6.04
CA LEU A 13 -0.83 14.76 6.33
C LEU A 13 -0.98 14.08 7.70
N PRO A 14 -0.87 12.74 7.77
CA PRO A 14 -0.83 12.02 9.04
C PRO A 14 0.58 12.09 9.64
N LEU A 15 0.66 12.62 10.86
CA LEU A 15 1.90 12.95 11.54
C LEU A 15 1.96 12.27 12.91
N PHE A 16 3.11 11.72 13.27
CA PHE A 16 3.41 11.22 14.61
C PHE A 16 4.49 12.08 15.26
N SER A 17 4.31 12.46 16.53
CA SER A 17 5.29 13.24 17.29
C SER A 17 5.65 12.57 18.61
N LEU A 18 6.94 12.55 18.94
CA LEU A 18 7.43 12.10 20.24
C LEU A 18 7.25 13.21 21.28
N THR A 19 6.49 12.93 22.34
CA THR A 19 6.07 13.93 23.34
C THR A 19 7.23 14.41 24.22
N LYS A 20 8.25 13.55 24.44
CA LYS A 20 9.41 13.83 25.30
C LYS A 20 10.69 14.22 24.55
N SER A 21 10.65 14.30 23.21
CA SER A 21 11.84 14.71 22.46
C SER A 21 12.17 16.18 22.76
N LYS A 22 13.42 16.43 23.18
CA LYS A 22 13.96 17.77 23.41
C LYS A 22 14.29 18.53 22.12
N LYS A 23 14.19 17.88 20.95
CA LYS A 23 14.34 18.54 19.65
C LYS A 23 12.96 19.03 19.20
N ALA A 24 12.78 20.35 19.23
CA ALA A 24 11.62 20.96 18.58
C ALA A 24 11.58 20.50 17.11
N GLY A 25 10.53 19.78 16.70
CA GLY A 25 10.34 19.36 15.30
C GLY A 25 10.49 17.87 14.96
N ASP A 26 10.59 16.95 15.93
CA ASP A 26 10.59 15.49 15.64
C ASP A 26 9.18 14.98 15.29
N THR A 27 8.66 15.48 14.18
CA THR A 27 7.41 15.02 13.57
C THR A 27 7.75 14.08 12.42
N ILE A 28 7.19 12.88 12.47
CA ILE A 28 7.41 11.83 11.49
C ILE A 28 6.12 11.67 10.69
N GLN A 29 6.21 11.91 9.38
CA GLN A 29 5.10 11.65 8.47
C GLN A 29 4.87 10.15 8.32
N ALA A 30 3.62 9.72 8.50
CA ALA A 30 3.17 8.36 8.32
C ALA A 30 2.79 8.07 6.86
N SER A 31 3.75 8.23 5.94
CA SER A 31 3.48 8.14 4.48
C SER A 31 3.03 6.76 4.01
N TYR A 32 3.17 5.72 4.83
CA TYR A 32 2.62 4.40 4.53
C TYR A 32 1.09 4.44 4.34
N ILE A 33 0.39 5.36 5.02
CA ILE A 33 -1.06 5.52 4.90
C ILE A 33 -1.42 5.88 3.45
N ASP A 34 -0.68 6.79 2.80
CA ASP A 34 -0.94 7.20 1.42
C ASP A 34 -0.69 6.06 0.43
N TYR A 35 0.40 5.29 0.61
CA TYR A 35 0.70 4.14 -0.25
C TYR A 35 -0.35 3.05 -0.11
N VAL A 36 -0.73 2.73 1.13
CA VAL A 36 -1.74 1.72 1.44
C VAL A 36 -3.13 2.14 0.95
N PHE A 37 -3.49 3.41 1.10
CA PHE A 37 -4.72 3.98 0.55
C PHE A 37 -4.79 3.78 -0.97
N ARG A 38 -3.72 4.12 -1.70
CA ARG A 38 -3.68 3.94 -3.17
C ARG A 38 -3.68 2.47 -3.57
N ALA A 39 -2.91 1.62 -2.87
CA ALA A 39 -2.87 0.19 -3.11
C ALA A 39 -4.26 -0.46 -2.93
N PHE A 40 -5.00 -0.04 -1.90
CA PHE A 40 -6.37 -0.47 -1.66
C PHE A 40 -7.29 -0.15 -2.86
N TYR A 41 -7.33 1.10 -3.33
CA TYR A 41 -8.23 1.47 -4.42
C TYR A 41 -7.85 0.81 -5.75
N LEU A 42 -6.56 0.64 -6.05
CA LEU A 42 -6.13 -0.10 -7.25
C LEU A 42 -6.50 -1.58 -7.15
N THR A 43 -6.37 -2.20 -5.97
CA THR A 43 -6.81 -3.57 -5.74
C THR A 43 -8.32 -3.72 -5.98
N MET A 44 -9.12 -2.76 -5.50
CA MET A 44 -10.57 -2.76 -5.73
C MET A 44 -10.93 -2.54 -7.21
N GLN A 45 -10.17 -1.71 -7.93
CA GLN A 45 -10.37 -1.50 -9.36
C GLN A 45 -10.03 -2.74 -10.18
N ASP A 46 -8.97 -3.48 -9.84
CA ASP A 46 -8.64 -4.74 -10.52
C ASP A 46 -9.70 -5.82 -10.24
N LEU A 47 -10.23 -5.86 -9.02
CA LEU A 47 -11.39 -6.71 -8.67
C LEU A 47 -12.62 -6.36 -9.50
N GLU A 48 -12.97 -5.09 -9.60
CA GLU A 48 -14.10 -4.60 -10.39
C GLU A 48 -13.92 -4.90 -11.89
N GLN A 49 -12.71 -4.71 -12.42
CA GLN A 49 -12.40 -5.05 -13.81
C GLN A 49 -12.58 -6.55 -14.09
N LEU A 50 -12.07 -7.41 -13.20
CA LEU A 50 -12.27 -8.85 -13.31
C LEU A 50 -13.75 -9.18 -13.19
N GLU A 51 -14.47 -8.59 -12.24
CA GLU A 51 -15.91 -8.77 -12.10
C GLU A 51 -16.67 -8.42 -13.38
N MET A 52 -16.36 -7.28 -14.00
CA MET A 52 -17.04 -6.77 -15.18
C MET A 52 -16.60 -7.43 -16.49
N ALA A 53 -15.54 -8.25 -16.48
CA ALA A 53 -15.06 -8.96 -17.64
C ALA A 53 -16.17 -9.80 -18.28
N LYS A 54 -16.24 -9.76 -19.61
CA LYS A 54 -17.20 -10.52 -20.43
C LYS A 54 -16.43 -11.20 -21.56
N GLY A 55 -16.83 -12.44 -21.88
CA GLY A 55 -16.19 -13.24 -22.92
C GLY A 55 -15.12 -14.19 -22.37
N GLU A 56 -14.20 -14.62 -23.23
CA GLU A 56 -13.24 -15.70 -22.93
C GLU A 56 -11.92 -15.20 -22.32
N LEU A 57 -11.70 -13.88 -22.28
CA LEU A 57 -10.45 -13.27 -21.81
C LEU A 57 -10.59 -12.77 -20.38
N VAL A 58 -9.75 -13.30 -19.49
CA VAL A 58 -9.56 -12.79 -18.13
C VAL A 58 -8.62 -11.58 -18.21
N PRO A 59 -9.02 -10.38 -17.76
CA PRO A 59 -8.11 -9.25 -17.68
C PRO A 59 -7.02 -9.55 -16.64
N ASP A 60 -5.76 -9.48 -17.07
CA ASP A 60 -4.57 -9.72 -16.24
C ASP A 60 -4.28 -8.59 -15.22
N GLY A 61 -5.31 -7.84 -14.79
CA GLY A 61 -5.19 -6.70 -13.88
C GLY A 61 -4.14 -5.68 -14.34
N ARG A 62 -4.55 -4.72 -15.18
CA ARG A 62 -3.62 -3.69 -15.71
C ARG A 62 -2.92 -2.89 -14.61
N ASN A 63 -3.50 -2.85 -13.40
CA ASN A 63 -2.91 -2.17 -12.26
C ASN A 63 -2.15 -3.10 -11.31
N SER A 64 -2.12 -4.43 -11.54
CA SER A 64 -1.58 -5.41 -10.59
C SER A 64 -0.14 -5.09 -10.20
N ILE A 65 0.70 -4.77 -11.18
CA ILE A 65 2.10 -4.35 -10.94
C ILE A 65 2.15 -3.13 -10.01
N VAL A 66 1.33 -2.11 -10.28
CA VAL A 66 1.31 -0.85 -9.52
C VAL A 66 0.74 -1.06 -8.12
N ALA A 67 -0.33 -1.84 -7.99
CA ALA A 67 -0.96 -2.16 -6.71
C ALA A 67 0.00 -2.97 -5.82
N THR A 68 0.60 -4.03 -6.34
CA THR A 68 1.62 -4.84 -5.63
C THR A 68 2.82 -4.00 -5.23
N SER A 69 3.26 -3.09 -6.10
CA SER A 69 4.33 -2.14 -5.81
C SER A 69 3.99 -1.19 -4.67
N LEU A 70 2.76 -0.67 -4.62
CA LEU A 70 2.31 0.20 -3.54
C LEU A 70 2.12 -0.56 -2.22
N TRP A 71 1.71 -1.84 -2.26
CA TRP A 71 1.73 -2.69 -1.06
C TRP A 71 3.14 -2.86 -0.51
N PHE A 72 4.14 -3.05 -1.38
CA PHE A 72 5.55 -3.10 -0.98
C PHE A 72 6.02 -1.77 -0.37
N LEU A 73 5.75 -0.64 -1.03
CA LEU A 73 6.12 0.69 -0.54
C LEU A 73 5.42 1.04 0.77
N GLY A 74 4.16 0.62 0.93
CA GLY A 74 3.41 0.70 2.18
C GLY A 74 4.13 -0.04 3.30
N LEU A 75 4.52 -1.30 3.07
CA LEU A 75 5.25 -2.11 4.04
C LEU A 75 6.61 -1.48 4.42
N GLU A 76 7.37 -1.02 3.43
CA GLU A 76 8.66 -0.37 3.67
C GLU A 76 8.50 0.91 4.49
N SER A 77 7.56 1.77 4.09
CA SER A 77 7.29 3.03 4.80
C SER A 77 6.74 2.78 6.20
N TYR A 78 5.95 1.73 6.39
CA TYR A 78 5.43 1.34 7.71
C TYR A 78 6.57 0.99 8.66
N LEU A 79 7.46 0.07 8.26
CA LEU A 79 8.63 -0.30 9.05
C LEU A 79 9.56 0.89 9.32
N ASN A 80 9.80 1.74 8.30
CA ASN A 80 10.61 2.95 8.47
C ASN A 80 9.99 3.94 9.45
N THR A 81 8.66 4.10 9.45
CA THR A 81 7.95 5.00 10.36
C THR A 81 8.11 4.55 11.80
N LEU A 82 7.88 3.25 12.05
CA LEU A 82 8.07 2.67 13.38
C LEU A 82 9.54 2.75 13.83
N LEU A 83 10.49 2.42 12.95
CA LEU A 83 11.91 2.54 13.25
C LEU A 83 12.31 3.98 13.61
N LYS A 84 11.83 4.99 12.88
CA LYS A 84 12.11 6.40 13.20
C LYS A 84 11.59 6.78 14.59
N LEU A 85 10.35 6.38 14.91
CA LEU A 85 9.75 6.65 16.22
C LEU A 85 10.53 5.96 17.34
N THR A 86 10.84 4.67 17.16
CA THR A 86 11.63 3.89 18.11
C THR A 86 13.03 4.45 18.29
N CYS A 87 13.75 4.75 17.21
CA CYS A 87 15.08 5.36 17.25
C CYS A 87 15.06 6.70 17.99
N GLY A 88 14.07 7.56 17.70
CA GLY A 88 13.91 8.84 18.40
C GLY A 88 13.63 8.66 19.90
N HIS A 89 12.87 7.62 20.27
CA HIS A 89 12.58 7.31 21.67
C HIS A 89 13.80 6.77 22.44
N VAL A 90 14.58 5.86 21.84
CA VAL A 90 15.77 5.26 22.49
C VAL A 90 17.07 6.02 22.21
N ASN A 91 17.00 7.19 21.57
CA ASN A 91 18.13 8.04 21.18
C ASN A 91 19.17 7.32 20.29
N GLU A 92 18.69 6.51 19.34
CA GLU A 92 19.48 5.87 18.29
C GLU A 92 19.37 6.63 16.95
N GLU A 93 20.34 6.43 16.07
CA GLU A 93 20.37 7.09 14.76
C GLU A 93 19.66 6.27 13.68
N PHE A 94 18.55 6.79 13.15
CA PHE A 94 17.78 6.12 12.09
C PHE A 94 18.61 5.83 10.81
N ALA A 95 19.63 6.64 10.51
CA ALA A 95 20.48 6.47 9.33
C ALA A 95 21.12 5.07 9.26
N LYS A 96 21.45 4.46 10.42
CA LYS A 96 21.98 3.09 10.53
C LYS A 96 21.03 2.01 10.00
N TYR A 97 19.73 2.29 9.97
CA TYR A 97 18.69 1.34 9.60
C TYR A 97 18.07 1.63 8.24
N LYS A 98 18.18 2.87 7.74
CA LYS A 98 17.60 3.30 6.46
C LYS A 98 18.01 2.43 5.28
N VAL A 99 19.28 2.00 5.24
CA VAL A 99 19.88 1.23 4.13
C VAL A 99 19.62 -0.27 4.18
N LYS A 100 19.04 -0.76 5.29
CA LYS A 100 18.79 -2.18 5.49
C LYS A 100 17.62 -2.67 4.63
N ASN A 101 17.64 -3.95 4.27
CA ASN A 101 16.48 -4.58 3.61
C ASN A 101 15.30 -4.73 4.59
N LEU A 102 14.11 -5.10 4.10
CA LEU A 102 12.90 -5.16 4.93
C LEU A 102 12.99 -6.18 6.07
N THR A 103 13.57 -7.35 5.82
CA THR A 103 13.80 -8.38 6.85
C THR A 103 14.70 -7.86 7.96
N GLU A 104 15.81 -7.21 7.59
CA GLU A 104 16.74 -6.59 8.54
C GLU A 104 16.14 -5.40 9.30
N LYS A 105 15.27 -4.61 8.65
CA LYS A 105 14.51 -3.53 9.29
C LYS A 105 13.54 -4.07 10.34
N LEU A 106 12.82 -5.15 10.03
CA LEU A 106 11.93 -5.82 10.98
C LEU A 106 12.72 -6.35 12.18
N THR A 107 13.82 -7.09 11.94
CA THR A 107 14.68 -7.60 13.02
C THR A 107 15.21 -6.47 13.90
N ALA A 108 15.72 -5.40 13.29
CA ALA A 108 16.22 -4.24 14.02
C ALA A 108 15.12 -3.56 14.86
N LEU A 109 13.91 -3.44 14.31
CA LEU A 109 12.78 -2.86 15.01
C LEU A 109 12.41 -3.70 16.24
N LEU A 110 12.33 -5.02 16.12
CA LEU A 110 12.03 -5.92 17.24
C LEU A 110 13.09 -5.83 18.35
N ILE A 111 14.37 -5.78 17.99
CA ILE A 111 15.48 -5.60 18.93
C ILE A 111 15.34 -4.27 19.68
N LEU A 112 15.11 -3.16 18.97
CA LEU A 112 14.97 -1.84 19.58
C LEU A 112 13.73 -1.76 20.48
N LEU A 113 12.65 -2.44 20.09
CA LEU A 113 11.42 -2.58 20.88
C LEU A 113 11.56 -3.54 22.07
N GLN A 114 12.68 -4.26 22.20
CA GLN A 114 12.90 -5.29 23.22
C GLN A 114 11.83 -6.39 23.20
N VAL A 115 11.38 -6.76 22.01
CA VAL A 115 10.36 -7.80 21.80
C VAL A 115 11.04 -9.13 21.45
N ASP A 116 10.54 -10.24 21.99
CA ASP A 116 10.98 -11.58 21.60
C ASP A 116 10.68 -11.83 20.12
N ASP A 117 11.71 -12.16 19.35
CA ASP A 117 11.62 -12.40 17.90
C ASP A 117 11.21 -13.84 17.55
N LEU A 118 11.23 -14.77 18.52
CA LEU A 118 10.90 -16.18 18.30
C LEU A 118 9.45 -16.39 17.82
N PRO A 119 8.42 -15.76 18.42
CA PRO A 119 7.05 -15.85 17.91
C PRO A 119 6.95 -15.38 16.45
N VAL A 120 7.64 -14.28 16.11
CA VAL A 120 7.63 -13.72 14.75
C VAL A 120 8.30 -14.69 13.77
N LYS A 121 9.47 -15.25 14.13
CA LYS A 121 10.18 -16.24 13.29
C LYS A 121 9.31 -17.46 12.96
N ARG A 122 8.50 -17.93 13.91
CA ARG A 122 7.62 -19.09 13.74
C ARG A 122 6.49 -18.87 12.71
N THR A 123 6.09 -17.63 12.46
CA THR A 123 5.06 -17.32 11.44
C THR A 123 5.54 -17.55 9.99
N GLY A 124 6.86 -17.61 9.78
CA GLY A 124 7.47 -17.62 8.45
C GLY A 124 7.40 -16.29 7.70
N VAL A 125 6.93 -15.20 8.33
CA VAL A 125 6.75 -13.89 7.68
C VAL A 125 8.05 -13.34 7.09
N TYR A 126 9.20 -13.59 7.74
CA TYR A 126 10.51 -13.19 7.22
C TYR A 126 10.79 -13.74 5.82
N ASN A 127 10.44 -14.99 5.56
CA ASN A 127 10.66 -15.59 4.24
C ASN A 127 9.72 -14.97 3.19
N ARG A 128 8.46 -14.68 3.58
CA ARG A 128 7.50 -14.01 2.69
C ARG A 128 7.91 -12.57 2.36
N ILE A 129 8.40 -11.81 3.34
CA ILE A 129 8.97 -10.47 3.14
C ILE A 129 10.19 -10.52 2.20
N HIS A 130 11.05 -11.52 2.38
CA HIS A 130 12.22 -11.72 1.52
C HIS A 130 11.79 -12.01 0.08
N GLU A 131 10.88 -12.97 -0.13
CA GLU A 131 10.34 -13.28 -1.45
C GLU A 131 9.63 -12.07 -2.09
N PHE A 132 8.90 -11.26 -1.30
CA PHE A 132 8.28 -10.03 -1.79
C PHE A 132 9.32 -8.98 -2.22
N THR A 133 10.45 -8.89 -1.51
CA THR A 133 11.57 -8.01 -1.90
C THR A 133 12.19 -8.47 -3.21
N THR A 134 12.38 -9.77 -3.39
CA THR A 134 12.85 -10.35 -4.66
C THR A 134 11.88 -10.03 -5.78
N PHE A 135 10.59 -10.33 -5.62
CA PHE A 135 9.56 -10.03 -6.61
C PHE A 135 9.57 -8.55 -7.04
N ARG A 136 9.60 -7.63 -6.06
CA ARG A 136 9.68 -6.19 -6.31
C ARG A 136 10.93 -5.83 -7.13
N ASN A 137 12.09 -6.35 -6.78
CA ASN A 137 13.33 -6.03 -7.50
C ASN A 137 13.28 -6.46 -8.96
N GLU A 138 12.65 -7.59 -9.26
CA GLU A 138 12.51 -8.08 -10.63
C GLU A 138 11.58 -7.18 -11.46
N VAL A 139 10.45 -6.77 -10.89
CA VAL A 139 9.50 -5.83 -11.50
C VAL A 139 10.14 -4.46 -11.76
N PHE A 140 10.78 -3.86 -10.75
CA PHE A 140 11.24 -2.47 -10.83
C PHE A 140 12.54 -2.25 -11.57
N HIS A 141 13.37 -3.29 -11.71
CA HIS A 141 14.64 -3.21 -12.42
C HIS A 141 14.60 -3.85 -13.80
N ASP A 142 13.39 -4.16 -14.29
CA ASP A 142 13.12 -4.79 -15.58
C ASP A 142 14.04 -5.98 -15.87
N ARG A 143 14.22 -6.82 -14.84
CA ARG A 143 15.07 -8.03 -14.93
C ARG A 143 14.34 -9.21 -15.57
N ASN A 144 13.20 -8.92 -16.20
CA ASN A 144 12.29 -9.87 -16.84
C ASN A 144 12.90 -10.61 -18.04
N VAL A 145 14.14 -10.30 -18.42
CA VAL A 145 14.94 -11.05 -19.39
C VAL A 145 15.78 -12.07 -18.63
N GLY A 146 15.18 -13.19 -18.23
CA GLY A 146 15.83 -14.22 -17.42
C GLY A 146 15.02 -15.50 -17.25
N SER A 147 15.60 -16.47 -16.53
CA SER A 147 14.89 -17.69 -16.12
C SER A 147 13.79 -17.38 -15.10
N PRO A 148 12.69 -18.15 -15.08
CA PRO A 148 11.63 -18.02 -14.08
C PRO A 148 12.19 -17.94 -12.65
N VAL A 149 11.62 -17.05 -11.84
CA VAL A 149 12.01 -16.85 -10.44
C VAL A 149 11.21 -17.81 -9.58
N LYS A 150 11.88 -18.62 -8.79
CA LYS A 150 11.21 -19.61 -7.94
C LYS A 150 10.83 -19.01 -6.59
N PHE A 151 9.54 -18.97 -6.31
CA PHE A 151 8.98 -18.64 -4.99
C PHE A 151 8.51 -19.91 -4.30
N SER A 152 8.84 -20.07 -3.01
CA SER A 152 8.58 -21.30 -2.24
C SER A 152 7.69 -21.08 -1.03
N LYS A 153 7.52 -19.81 -0.61
CA LYS A 153 6.75 -19.40 0.57
C LYS A 153 5.58 -18.48 0.23
N THR A 154 5.51 -18.03 -1.01
CA THR A 154 4.49 -17.13 -1.57
C THR A 154 4.01 -17.67 -2.91
N MET A 155 2.84 -17.21 -3.33
CA MET A 155 2.25 -17.51 -4.64
C MET A 155 2.57 -16.43 -5.68
N PHE A 156 3.68 -15.71 -5.52
CA PHE A 156 4.07 -14.72 -6.51
C PHE A 156 4.37 -15.39 -7.86
N SER A 157 4.05 -14.70 -8.95
CA SER A 157 4.30 -15.15 -10.32
C SER A 157 5.79 -15.35 -10.55
N GLU A 158 6.15 -16.52 -11.10
CA GLU A 158 7.53 -16.82 -11.47
C GLU A 158 8.07 -15.91 -12.58
N ILE A 159 7.17 -15.26 -13.32
CA ILE A 159 7.47 -14.20 -14.29
C ILE A 159 6.83 -12.92 -13.74
N PRO A 160 7.57 -12.10 -12.97
CA PRO A 160 6.98 -11.00 -12.20
C PRO A 160 6.27 -9.93 -13.03
N ILE A 161 6.62 -9.76 -14.32
CA ILE A 161 5.88 -8.87 -15.22
C ILE A 161 4.45 -9.37 -15.54
N ASN A 162 4.19 -10.68 -15.40
CA ASN A 162 2.86 -11.28 -15.51
C ASN A 162 2.13 -11.27 -14.15
N CYS A 163 2.42 -10.27 -13.32
CA CYS A 163 1.76 -10.04 -12.04
C CYS A 163 0.26 -9.86 -12.26
N ASN A 164 -0.55 -10.59 -11.51
CA ASN A 164 -2.00 -10.49 -11.54
C ASN A 164 -2.59 -10.26 -10.14
N LEU A 165 -3.91 -10.40 -10.02
CA LEU A 165 -4.63 -10.16 -8.77
C LEU A 165 -4.21 -11.10 -7.61
N VAL A 166 -3.72 -12.31 -7.90
CA VAL A 166 -3.17 -13.23 -6.89
C VAL A 166 -1.93 -12.63 -6.23
N ASP A 167 -1.03 -12.03 -7.02
CA ASP A 167 0.16 -11.33 -6.52
C ASP A 167 -0.21 -10.12 -5.66
N VAL A 168 -1.21 -9.35 -6.10
CA VAL A 168 -1.74 -8.20 -5.34
C VAL A 168 -2.26 -8.66 -3.97
N MET A 169 -3.07 -9.72 -3.95
CA MET A 169 -3.60 -10.30 -2.72
C MET A 169 -2.48 -10.87 -1.84
N GLN A 170 -1.46 -11.51 -2.42
CA GLN A 170 -0.29 -12.00 -1.70
C GLN A 170 0.50 -10.85 -1.03
N GLY A 171 0.70 -9.73 -1.75
CA GLY A 171 1.34 -8.52 -1.21
C GLY A 171 0.56 -7.87 -0.07
N LEU A 172 -0.77 -7.75 -0.24
CA LEU A 172 -1.69 -7.27 0.80
C LEU A 172 -1.63 -8.15 2.06
N LEU A 173 -1.67 -9.48 1.90
CA LEU A 173 -1.60 -10.41 3.02
C LEU A 173 -0.30 -10.25 3.81
N ILE A 174 0.85 -10.13 3.14
CA ILE A 174 2.14 -9.90 3.79
C ILE A 174 2.13 -8.57 4.56
N PHE A 175 1.59 -7.51 3.95
CA PHE A 175 1.42 -6.23 4.64
C PHE A 175 0.58 -6.38 5.91
N LEU A 176 -0.60 -7.00 5.80
CA LEU A 176 -1.53 -7.21 6.92
C LEU A 176 -0.91 -8.04 8.04
N GLU A 177 -0.18 -9.10 7.71
CA GLU A 177 0.54 -9.92 8.70
C GLU A 177 1.54 -9.07 9.49
N VAL A 178 2.39 -8.28 8.82
CA VAL A 178 3.38 -7.42 9.48
C VAL A 178 2.70 -6.29 10.27
N ALA A 179 1.69 -5.66 9.70
CA ALA A 179 0.93 -4.61 10.35
C ALA A 179 0.22 -5.13 11.61
N ALA A 180 -0.38 -6.31 11.56
CA ALA A 180 -1.03 -6.95 12.70
C ALA A 180 -0.04 -7.33 13.81
N LEU A 181 1.13 -7.87 13.45
CA LEU A 181 2.20 -8.18 14.41
C LEU A 181 2.69 -6.93 15.15
N LEU A 182 2.89 -5.84 14.42
CA LEU A 182 3.41 -4.59 14.99
C LEU A 182 2.30 -3.64 15.48
N ARG A 183 1.03 -4.03 15.34
CA ARG A 183 -0.11 -3.25 15.83
C ARG A 183 0.05 -3.09 17.33
N PHE A 184 -0.01 -1.86 17.84
CA PHE A 184 0.20 -1.54 19.25
C PHE A 184 1.61 -1.81 19.80
N SER A 185 2.60 -2.07 18.94
CA SER A 185 4.02 -2.07 19.36
C SER A 185 4.45 -0.72 19.95
N LEU A 186 3.73 0.34 19.58
CA LEU A 186 3.79 1.67 20.17
C LEU A 186 2.58 1.83 21.10
N SER A 187 2.83 1.89 22.41
CA SER A 187 1.77 1.88 23.42
C SER A 187 0.75 3.01 23.21
N GLY A 188 -0.53 2.65 23.13
CA GLY A 188 -1.64 3.59 22.93
C GLY A 188 -1.91 3.98 21.47
N LEU A 189 -1.16 3.45 20.49
CA LEU A 189 -1.32 3.78 19.07
C LEU A 189 -1.74 2.55 18.25
N ASP A 190 -2.91 2.62 17.62
CA ASP A 190 -3.30 1.65 16.60
C ASP A 190 -2.67 2.03 15.25
N THR A 191 -1.56 1.39 14.92
CA THR A 191 -0.78 1.65 13.71
C THR A 191 -1.31 0.93 12.47
N MET A 192 -2.39 0.13 12.59
CA MET A 192 -3.08 -0.41 11.41
C MET A 192 -3.61 0.76 10.56
N PRO A 193 -3.29 0.81 9.25
CA PRO A 193 -3.70 1.93 8.41
C PRO A 193 -5.22 2.11 8.36
N ASP A 194 -5.65 3.37 8.41
CA ASP A 194 -7.01 3.75 8.10
C ASP A 194 -7.15 4.06 6.61
N ILE A 195 -8.17 3.49 5.98
CA ILE A 195 -8.54 3.82 4.60
C ILE A 195 -9.70 4.79 4.65
N PHE A 196 -9.53 5.95 3.99
CA PHE A 196 -10.62 6.89 3.79
C PHE A 196 -11.57 6.38 2.71
N ILE A 197 -12.85 6.28 3.05
CA ILE A 197 -13.91 5.84 2.16
C ILE A 197 -14.83 7.02 1.90
N HIS A 198 -15.01 7.32 0.62
CA HIS A 198 -15.95 8.33 0.16
C HIS A 198 -16.88 7.73 -0.89
N VAL A 199 -18.14 7.50 -0.49
CA VAL A 199 -19.16 6.99 -1.40
C VAL A 199 -20.42 7.83 -1.23
N SER A 200 -20.87 8.43 -2.35
CA SER A 200 -22.03 9.32 -2.37
C SER A 200 -21.87 10.49 -1.39
N ASN A 201 -22.69 10.53 -0.32
CA ASN A 201 -22.72 11.58 0.70
C ASN A 201 -22.10 11.13 2.04
N LYS A 202 -21.38 10.01 2.06
CA LYS A 202 -20.73 9.48 3.27
C LYS A 202 -19.22 9.49 3.13
N ALA A 203 -18.56 10.04 4.15
CA ALA A 203 -17.11 10.09 4.30
C ALA A 203 -16.75 9.53 5.68
N PHE A 204 -15.95 8.47 5.72
CA PHE A 204 -15.47 7.89 6.98
C PHE A 204 -14.16 7.14 6.76
N THR A 205 -13.48 6.78 7.85
CA THR A 205 -12.30 5.93 7.81
C THR A 205 -12.61 4.55 8.39
N LYS A 206 -11.97 3.51 7.85
CA LYS A 206 -12.02 2.16 8.42
C LYS A 206 -10.64 1.52 8.35
N LYS A 207 -10.30 0.73 9.38
CA LYS A 207 -9.02 0.00 9.43
C LYS A 207 -8.93 -1.03 8.30
N LEU A 208 -7.74 -1.16 7.72
CA LEU A 208 -7.49 -2.01 6.56
C LEU A 208 -7.81 -3.49 6.83
N ASP A 209 -7.50 -4.01 8.01
CA ASP A 209 -7.81 -5.40 8.39
C ASP A 209 -9.32 -5.66 8.42
N VAL A 210 -10.11 -4.70 8.90
CA VAL A 210 -11.56 -4.76 8.88
C VAL A 210 -12.07 -4.70 7.44
N LEU A 211 -11.52 -3.83 6.59
CA LEU A 211 -11.88 -3.80 5.17
C LEU A 211 -11.46 -5.06 4.42
N TYR A 212 -10.34 -5.66 4.78
CA TYR A 212 -9.93 -6.94 4.21
C TYR A 212 -10.97 -8.03 4.51
N SER A 213 -11.37 -8.16 5.77
CA SER A 213 -12.36 -9.15 6.21
C SER A 213 -13.76 -8.89 5.65
N ASP A 214 -14.22 -7.63 5.69
CA ASP A 214 -15.61 -7.29 5.37
C ASP A 214 -15.84 -7.03 3.88
N LEU A 215 -14.79 -6.68 3.12
CA LEU A 215 -14.92 -6.22 1.74
C LEU A 215 -13.97 -6.94 0.78
N ILE A 216 -12.65 -6.80 0.93
CA ILE A 216 -11.69 -7.23 -0.11
C ILE A 216 -11.74 -8.74 -0.30
N ARG A 217 -11.62 -9.52 0.77
CA ARG A 217 -11.61 -10.98 0.68
C ARG A 217 -12.96 -11.53 0.17
N PRO A 218 -14.12 -11.16 0.74
CA PRO A 218 -15.41 -11.60 0.20
C PRO A 218 -15.61 -11.22 -1.27
N SER A 219 -15.17 -10.02 -1.67
CA SER A 219 -15.26 -9.59 -3.08
C SER A 219 -14.39 -10.46 -3.98
N PHE A 220 -13.13 -10.72 -3.59
CA PHE A 220 -12.23 -11.59 -4.35
C PHE A 220 -12.79 -13.01 -4.51
N GLU A 221 -13.26 -13.61 -3.41
CA GLU A 221 -13.87 -14.95 -3.45
C GLU A 221 -15.12 -14.98 -4.34
N ALA A 222 -16.01 -13.97 -4.24
CA ALA A 222 -17.22 -13.87 -5.05
C ALA A 222 -16.93 -13.66 -6.54
N VAL A 223 -15.95 -12.82 -6.87
CA VAL A 223 -15.53 -12.56 -8.26
C VAL A 223 -14.92 -13.80 -8.90
N LEU A 224 -14.06 -14.54 -8.17
CA LEU A 224 -13.55 -15.81 -8.65
C LEU A 224 -14.69 -16.82 -8.88
N ALA A 225 -15.61 -16.95 -7.92
CA ALA A 225 -16.75 -17.86 -8.03
C ALA A 225 -17.66 -17.54 -9.23
N LYS A 226 -17.95 -16.25 -9.47
CA LYS A 226 -18.73 -15.77 -10.63
C LYS A 226 -18.16 -16.28 -11.95
N HIS A 227 -16.83 -16.32 -12.07
CA HIS A 227 -16.11 -16.75 -13.27
C HIS A 227 -15.65 -18.20 -13.24
N GLN A 228 -16.07 -18.98 -12.23
CA GLN A 228 -15.63 -20.37 -12.02
C GLN A 228 -14.09 -20.52 -11.90
N LEU A 229 -13.43 -19.48 -11.40
CA LEU A 229 -12.00 -19.47 -11.12
C LEU A 229 -11.74 -19.92 -9.69
N SER A 230 -10.50 -20.36 -9.43
CA SER A 230 -10.03 -20.73 -8.10
C SER A 230 -8.60 -20.27 -7.90
N THR A 231 -8.15 -20.23 -6.64
CA THR A 231 -6.76 -19.90 -6.31
C THR A 231 -6.23 -20.85 -5.23
N HIS A 232 -4.93 -21.12 -5.27
CA HIS A 232 -4.22 -21.82 -4.20
C HIS A 232 -3.69 -20.87 -3.12
N LEU A 233 -3.83 -19.55 -3.30
CA LEU A 233 -3.44 -18.57 -2.29
C LEU A 233 -4.27 -18.75 -1.01
N ASN A 234 -3.58 -18.94 0.12
CA ASN A 234 -4.24 -18.95 1.42
C ASN A 234 -4.64 -17.53 1.83
N LEU A 235 -5.95 -17.27 1.90
CA LEU A 235 -6.53 -15.98 2.26
C LEU A 235 -6.67 -15.76 3.78
N MET A 236 -6.08 -16.64 4.60
CA MET A 236 -6.06 -16.47 6.04
C MET A 236 -4.82 -15.68 6.47
N ILE A 237 -5.02 -14.67 7.33
CA ILE A 237 -3.93 -13.94 7.96
C ILE A 237 -3.38 -14.81 9.10
N ASN A 238 -2.13 -15.25 8.99
CA ASN A 238 -1.48 -16.01 10.05
C ASN A 238 -1.05 -15.06 11.17
N ASN A 239 -1.91 -14.88 12.18
CA ASN A 239 -1.67 -13.90 13.23
C ASN A 239 -1.12 -14.56 14.50
N CYS A 240 -0.01 -14.04 15.04
CA CYS A 240 0.45 -14.36 16.40
C CYS A 240 -0.11 -13.39 17.45
N GLY A 241 -1.00 -12.47 17.05
CA GLY A 241 -1.47 -11.38 17.90
C GLY A 241 -0.48 -10.21 17.92
N PRO A 242 -0.91 -9.03 18.41
CA PRO A 242 -0.06 -7.85 18.49
C PRO A 242 1.09 -8.07 19.46
N LEU A 243 2.28 -7.64 19.05
CA LEU A 243 3.46 -7.61 19.91
C LEU A 243 3.33 -6.42 20.88
N SER A 244 3.58 -6.67 22.16
CA SER A 244 3.65 -5.61 23.16
C SER A 244 5.10 -5.25 23.43
N SER A 245 5.42 -3.97 23.35
CA SER A 245 6.71 -3.44 23.80
C SER A 245 6.52 -2.70 25.12
N SER A 246 7.46 -2.89 26.04
CA SER A 246 7.48 -2.19 27.33
C SER A 246 8.21 -0.84 27.26
N ILE A 247 8.87 -0.51 26.15
CA ILE A 247 9.68 0.71 26.08
C ILE A 247 8.81 1.96 25.99
N PHE A 248 7.64 1.86 25.35
CA PHE A 248 6.70 2.97 25.19
C PHE A 248 5.63 2.95 26.28
N SER A 249 5.37 4.11 26.85
CA SER A 249 4.20 4.37 27.69
C SER A 249 3.10 5.08 26.89
N TYR A 250 1.85 4.94 27.32
CA TYR A 250 0.73 5.68 26.74
C TYR A 250 1.04 7.20 26.75
N GLY A 251 0.84 7.84 25.59
CA GLY A 251 1.09 9.27 25.42
C GLY A 251 2.54 9.65 25.10
N ASP A 252 3.48 8.69 25.02
CA ASP A 252 4.85 8.97 24.54
C ASP A 252 4.88 9.35 23.05
N ILE A 253 3.88 8.91 22.30
CA ILE A 253 3.66 9.27 20.89
C ILE A 253 2.26 9.86 20.75
N THR A 254 2.16 10.95 20.00
CA THR A 254 0.88 11.57 19.64
C THR A 254 0.67 11.49 18.14
N ALA A 255 -0.54 11.10 17.72
CA ALA A 255 -0.96 11.14 16.33
C ALA A 255 -1.74 12.43 16.06
N LYS A 256 -1.43 13.09 14.95
CA LYS A 256 -2.02 14.36 14.54
C LYS A 256 -2.29 14.33 13.04
N ILE A 257 -3.39 14.97 12.64
CA ILE A 257 -3.70 15.28 11.24
C ILE A 257 -3.95 16.78 11.19
N VAL A 258 -3.32 17.47 10.24
CA VAL A 258 -3.58 18.90 10.04
C VAL A 258 -4.91 19.04 9.28
N ALA A 259 -5.91 19.61 9.95
CA ALA A 259 -7.29 19.64 9.45
C ALA A 259 -7.63 20.91 8.64
N ASP A 260 -6.81 21.96 8.74
CA ASP A 260 -7.08 23.25 8.10
C ASP A 260 -5.78 23.87 7.56
N SER A 261 -5.88 24.54 6.41
CA SER A 261 -4.75 25.14 5.72
C SER A 261 -4.46 26.50 6.36
N PRO A 262 -3.18 26.89 6.50
CA PRO A 262 -2.82 28.25 6.85
C PRO A 262 -3.44 29.28 5.88
N PRO A 263 -3.79 30.50 6.35
CA PRO A 263 -4.47 31.51 5.52
C PRO A 263 -3.74 31.87 4.22
N GLU A 264 -2.41 31.75 4.18
CA GLU A 264 -1.59 31.98 2.99
C GLU A 264 -1.84 30.98 1.85
N TYR A 265 -2.48 29.84 2.13
CA TYR A 265 -2.91 28.86 1.14
C TYR A 265 -4.40 29.01 0.77
N TYR A 266 -5.13 29.96 1.34
CA TYR A 266 -6.52 30.18 0.94
C TYR A 266 -6.57 30.84 -0.45
N PHE A 267 -7.18 30.12 -1.40
CA PHE A 267 -7.39 30.58 -2.76
C PHE A 267 -8.83 30.35 -3.18
N PRO A 268 -9.54 31.39 -3.69
CA PRO A 268 -10.93 31.24 -4.11
C PRO A 268 -10.99 30.41 -5.39
N LEU A 269 -11.35 29.13 -5.26
CA LEU A 269 -11.61 28.24 -6.40
C LEU A 269 -12.89 28.69 -7.13
N ASN A 270 -12.95 28.40 -8.44
CA ASN A 270 -14.16 28.63 -9.22
C ASN A 270 -15.31 27.76 -8.63
N PRO A 271 -16.44 28.35 -8.22
CA PRO A 271 -17.57 27.60 -7.65
C PRO A 271 -18.34 26.77 -8.68
N GLU A 272 -18.12 26.97 -9.97
CA GLU A 272 -18.78 26.22 -11.04
C GLU A 272 -18.26 24.77 -11.11
N ASN A 273 -19.18 23.81 -11.02
CA ASN A 273 -18.87 22.42 -11.30
C ASN A 273 -18.74 22.24 -12.82
N THR A 274 -17.55 21.83 -13.28
CA THR A 274 -17.28 21.56 -14.71
C THR A 274 -16.80 20.12 -14.91
N SER A 275 -17.00 19.59 -16.11
CA SER A 275 -16.59 18.23 -16.53
C SER A 275 -15.49 18.23 -17.59
N ILE A 276 -14.66 19.28 -17.61
CA ILE A 276 -13.66 19.54 -18.67
C ILE A 276 -12.83 18.30 -19.02
N CYS A 277 -12.25 17.63 -18.03
CA CYS A 277 -11.42 16.44 -18.27
C CYS A 277 -12.22 15.29 -18.87
N SER A 278 -13.42 15.00 -18.34
CA SER A 278 -14.28 13.93 -18.82
C SER A 278 -14.78 14.20 -20.24
N GLU A 279 -15.19 15.43 -20.53
CA GLU A 279 -15.63 15.84 -21.87
C GLU A 279 -14.52 15.71 -22.91
N LEU A 280 -13.30 16.16 -22.58
CA LEU A 280 -12.15 16.00 -23.47
C LEU A 280 -11.79 14.53 -23.68
N MET A 281 -11.83 13.71 -22.62
CA MET A 281 -11.57 12.27 -22.73
C MET A 281 -12.63 11.57 -23.58
N ILE A 282 -13.91 11.88 -23.39
CA ILE A 282 -15.02 11.35 -24.21
C ILE A 282 -14.83 11.75 -25.67
N LYS A 283 -14.41 12.99 -25.95
CA LYS A 283 -14.13 13.44 -27.32
C LYS A 283 -13.02 12.63 -27.97
N ILE A 284 -11.95 12.31 -27.23
CA ILE A 284 -10.86 11.45 -27.72
C ILE A 284 -11.37 10.03 -27.98
N VAL A 285 -12.08 9.43 -27.02
CA VAL A 285 -12.60 8.06 -27.14
C VAL A 285 -13.62 7.94 -28.28
N SER A 286 -14.50 8.92 -28.45
CA SER A 286 -15.53 8.93 -29.49
C SER A 286 -14.96 9.12 -30.90
N ALA A 287 -13.73 9.63 -31.03
CA ALA A 287 -13.04 9.74 -32.30
C ALA A 287 -12.42 8.40 -32.77
N GLU A 288 -12.28 7.43 -31.86
CA GLU A 288 -11.71 6.11 -32.15
C GLU A 288 -12.84 5.09 -32.43
N ALA A 289 -12.82 4.47 -33.61
CA ALA A 289 -13.76 3.41 -33.97
C ALA A 289 -13.20 2.04 -33.57
N ILE A 290 -13.30 1.69 -32.28
CA ILE A 290 -12.85 0.38 -31.76
C ILE A 290 -14.07 -0.46 -31.38
N SER A 291 -14.22 -1.62 -32.02
CA SER A 291 -15.27 -2.59 -31.68
C SER A 291 -15.12 -3.05 -30.22
N PRO A 292 -16.24 -3.34 -29.51
CA PRO A 292 -16.19 -3.93 -28.18
C PRO A 292 -15.29 -5.18 -28.15
N ALA A 293 -14.54 -5.35 -27.05
CA ALA A 293 -13.55 -6.41 -26.85
C ALA A 293 -12.32 -6.41 -27.78
N HIS A 294 -12.14 -5.39 -28.62
CA HIS A 294 -10.93 -5.20 -29.42
C HIS A 294 -10.08 -4.07 -28.84
N PHE A 295 -8.79 -4.06 -29.15
CA PHE A 295 -7.88 -2.96 -28.80
C PHE A 295 -6.98 -2.63 -29.99
N THR A 296 -6.62 -1.37 -30.13
CA THR A 296 -5.59 -0.93 -31.08
C THR A 296 -4.22 -1.13 -30.44
N LEU A 297 -3.28 -1.71 -31.18
CA LEU A 297 -1.90 -1.79 -30.75
C LEU A 297 -1.26 -0.40 -30.71
N GLY A 298 -0.35 -0.19 -29.76
CA GLY A 298 0.53 0.98 -29.78
C GLY A 298 1.30 1.02 -31.10
N ARG A 299 1.44 2.21 -31.69
CA ARG A 299 2.27 2.39 -32.90
C ARG A 299 3.73 2.51 -32.48
N TYR A 300 4.44 1.39 -32.46
CA TYR A 300 5.87 1.32 -32.08
C TYR A 300 6.82 1.52 -33.27
N VAL A 301 6.29 1.62 -34.48
CA VAL A 301 7.05 1.92 -35.71
C VAL A 301 6.33 3.03 -36.45
N ILE A 302 7.07 4.05 -36.90
CA ILE A 302 6.57 4.99 -37.90
C ILE A 302 6.43 4.18 -39.18
N SER A 303 5.20 3.90 -39.60
CA SER A 303 4.97 3.44 -40.96
C SER A 303 5.45 4.55 -41.89
N ASN A 304 6.62 4.38 -42.49
CA ASN A 304 7.06 5.18 -43.62
C ASN A 304 6.14 4.79 -44.79
N GLU A 305 5.05 5.52 -44.95
CA GLU A 305 4.45 5.75 -46.26
C GLU A 305 5.38 6.64 -47.10
#